data_AF-A0ABD1U5N6-F1
#
_entry.id   AF-A0ABD1U5N6-F1
#
_cell.length_a   1.000
_cell.length_b   1.000
_cell.length_c   1.000
_cell.angle_alpha   90.00
_cell.angle_beta   90.00
_cell.angle_gamma   90.00
#
_symmetry.space_group_name_H-M   'P 1'
#
loop_
_entity.id
_entity.type
_entity.pdbx_description
1 polymer ?
#
loop_
_entity_poly.entity_id
_entity_poly.type
_entity_poly.pdbx_seq_one_letter_code
_entity_poly.pdbx_strand_id
1 'polypeptide(L)'
;MVNLDAAKAKFDQLTQLKFNLVAENRKLRESVDLVKSKVNDFKPELKEMDVKSLEEELQAFLSDKAGETEYMQSLQLQIMKLKEISRIVRCCCGEEYSVELDLCV
;
A
#
# COMPACT_ATOMS: atom_id res chain seq x y z
N MET A 1 -22.34 -55.24 24.59
CA MET A 1 -21.27 -54.29 25.01
C MET A 1 -20.69 -53.53 23.81
N VAL A 2 -20.16 -54.21 22.77
CA VAL A 2 -19.51 -53.59 21.59
C VAL A 2 -20.28 -52.44 20.90
N ASN A 3 -21.61 -52.51 20.84
CA ASN A 3 -22.43 -51.50 20.15
C ASN A 3 -22.57 -50.18 20.96
N LEU A 4 -22.44 -50.26 22.30
CA LEU A 4 -22.50 -49.09 23.19
C LEU A 4 -21.19 -48.29 23.13
N ASP A 5 -20.05 -48.98 23.12
CA ASP A 5 -18.73 -48.34 23.04
C ASP A 5 -18.54 -47.62 21.70
N ALA A 6 -19.02 -48.22 20.60
CA ALA A 6 -19.03 -47.57 19.29
C ALA A 6 -19.94 -46.34 19.24
N ALA A 7 -21.13 -46.40 19.88
CA ALA A 7 -22.03 -45.25 19.97
C ALA A 7 -21.41 -44.12 20.81
N LYS A 8 -20.73 -44.45 21.91
CA LYS A 8 -20.01 -43.49 22.75
C LYS A 8 -18.87 -42.80 21.99
N ALA A 9 -18.05 -43.56 21.27
CA ALA A 9 -16.99 -42.99 20.45
C ALA A 9 -17.51 -42.02 19.37
N LYS A 10 -18.63 -42.33 18.72
CA LYS A 10 -19.29 -41.41 17.78
C LYS A 10 -19.80 -40.14 18.46
N PHE A 11 -20.37 -40.27 19.66
CA PHE A 11 -20.83 -39.12 20.43
C PHE A 11 -19.68 -38.20 20.84
N ASP A 12 -18.54 -38.77 21.26
CA ASP A 12 -17.34 -38.02 21.62
C ASP A 12 -16.76 -37.29 20.38
N GLN A 13 -16.74 -37.95 19.22
CA GLN A 13 -16.34 -37.33 17.95
C GLN A 13 -17.26 -36.16 17.56
N LEU A 14 -18.58 -36.33 17.66
CA LEU A 14 -19.55 -35.26 17.39
C LEU A 14 -19.39 -34.09 18.36
N THR A 15 -19.10 -34.40 19.62
CA THR A 15 -18.83 -33.39 20.65
C THR A 15 -17.57 -32.59 20.31
N GLN A 16 -16.49 -33.26 19.93
CA GLN A 16 -15.26 -32.60 19.50
C GLN A 16 -15.47 -31.74 18.25
N LEU A 17 -16.18 -32.27 17.24
CA LEU A 17 -16.49 -31.53 16.01
C LEU A 17 -17.32 -30.28 16.32
N LYS A 18 -18.30 -30.38 17.23
CA LYS A 18 -19.08 -29.24 17.69
C LYS A 18 -18.20 -28.17 18.35
N PHE A 19 -17.27 -28.56 19.23
CA PHE A 19 -16.34 -27.62 19.85
C PHE A 19 -15.46 -26.90 18.82
N ASN A 20 -14.93 -27.64 17.85
CA ASN A 20 -14.13 -27.08 16.76
C ASN A 20 -14.95 -26.08 15.93
N LEU A 21 -16.17 -26.46 15.54
CA LEU A 21 -17.07 -25.61 14.76
C LEU A 21 -17.43 -24.31 15.51
N VAL A 22 -17.64 -24.39 16.83
CA VAL A 22 -17.90 -23.21 17.66
C VAL A 22 -16.68 -22.29 17.71
N ALA A 23 -15.48 -22.86 17.85
CA ALA A 23 -14.24 -22.09 17.85
C ALA A 23 -13.99 -21.41 16.49
N GLU A 24 -14.21 -22.10 15.38
CA GLU A 24 -14.10 -21.54 14.03
C GLU A 24 -15.13 -20.43 13.77
N ASN A 25 -16.39 -20.65 14.15
CA ASN A 25 -17.43 -19.62 14.05
C ASN A 25 -17.09 -18.37 14.84
N ARG A 26 -16.50 -18.53 16.03
CA ARG A 26 -16.03 -17.39 16.83
C ARG A 26 -14.94 -16.61 16.09
N LYS A 27 -13.92 -17.29 15.54
CA LYS A 27 -12.85 -16.64 14.77
C LYS A 27 -13.37 -15.91 13.53
N LEU A 28 -14.34 -16.50 12.83
CA LEU A 28 -14.99 -15.86 11.68
C LEU A 28 -15.73 -14.60 12.11
N ARG A 29 -16.49 -14.65 13.21
CA ARG A 29 -17.16 -13.48 13.75
C ARG A 29 -16.18 -12.36 14.11
N GLU A 30 -15.11 -12.69 14.82
CA GLU A 30 -14.05 -11.73 15.18
C GLU A 30 -13.40 -11.11 13.93
N SER A 31 -13.20 -11.90 12.87
CA SER A 31 -12.67 -11.41 11.59
C SER A 31 -13.64 -10.47 10.88
N VAL A 32 -14.94 -10.78 10.89
CA VAL A 32 -15.98 -9.92 10.31
C VAL A 32 -16.09 -8.60 11.08
N ASP A 33 -16.08 -8.65 12.41
CA ASP A 33 -16.13 -7.46 13.26
C ASP A 33 -14.91 -6.55 13.02
N LEU A 34 -13.72 -7.13 12.84
CA LEU A 34 -12.51 -6.38 12.47
C LEU A 34 -12.62 -5.72 11.09
N VAL A 35 -13.16 -6.42 10.09
CA VAL A 35 -13.37 -5.81 8.76
C VAL A 35 -14.37 -4.67 8.87
N LYS A 36 -15.46 -4.87 9.60
CA LYS A 36 -16.49 -3.84 9.82
C LYS A 36 -15.92 -2.60 10.52
N SER A 37 -15.06 -2.78 11.53
CA SER A 37 -14.42 -1.65 12.20
C SER A 37 -13.52 -0.87 11.24
N LYS A 38 -12.71 -1.56 10.43
CA LYS A 38 -11.86 -0.91 9.41
C LYS A 38 -12.67 -0.16 8.36
N VAL A 39 -13.80 -0.72 7.95
CA VAL A 39 -14.70 -0.03 7.01
C VAL A 39 -15.17 1.29 7.61
N ASN A 40 -15.51 1.32 8.91
CA ASN A 40 -15.95 2.54 9.57
C ASN A 40 -14.90 3.64 9.61
N ASP A 41 -13.61 3.28 9.61
CA ASP A 41 -12.49 4.24 9.59
C ASP A 41 -12.37 4.98 8.24
N PHE A 42 -12.96 4.46 7.16
CA PHE A 42 -13.00 5.16 5.88
C PHE A 42 -13.97 6.33 5.90
N LYS A 43 -13.63 7.35 5.09
CA LYS A 43 -14.49 8.50 4.84
C LYS A 43 -15.85 8.06 4.30
N PRO A 44 -16.96 8.75 4.64
CA PRO A 44 -18.31 8.41 4.17
C PRO A 44 -18.40 8.23 2.65
N GLU A 45 -17.75 9.11 1.89
CA GLU A 45 -17.79 9.13 0.43
C GLU A 45 -17.25 7.82 -0.17
N LEU A 46 -16.18 7.27 0.42
CA LEU A 46 -15.59 6.00 -0.01
C LEU A 46 -16.45 4.78 0.35
N LYS A 47 -17.26 4.88 1.40
CA LYS A 47 -18.18 3.80 1.82
C LYS A 47 -19.45 3.77 0.98
N GLU A 48 -19.86 4.92 0.48
CA GLU A 48 -21.06 5.09 -0.34
C GLU A 48 -20.82 4.76 -1.82
N MET A 49 -19.59 4.89 -2.30
CA MET A 49 -19.20 4.48 -3.64
C MET A 49 -19.35 2.97 -3.84
N ASP A 50 -19.79 2.58 -5.04
CA ASP A 50 -19.79 1.17 -5.42
C ASP A 50 -18.38 0.67 -5.77
N VAL A 51 -18.21 -0.65 -5.72
CA VAL A 51 -16.92 -1.31 -5.93
C VAL A 51 -16.31 -0.98 -7.29
N LYS A 52 -17.13 -0.86 -8.34
CA LYS A 52 -16.62 -0.59 -9.70
C LYS A 52 -16.06 0.82 -9.78
N SER A 53 -16.76 1.81 -9.22
CA SER A 53 -16.23 3.17 -9.14
C SER A 53 -14.97 3.26 -8.28
N LEU A 54 -14.88 2.53 -7.17
CA LEU A 54 -13.65 2.46 -6.36
C LEU A 54 -12.47 1.86 -7.14
N GLU A 55 -12.72 0.82 -7.93
CA GLU A 55 -11.70 0.20 -8.80
C GLU A 55 -11.24 1.15 -9.91
N GLU A 56 -12.16 1.90 -10.53
CA GLU A 56 -11.84 2.89 -11.55
C GLU A 56 -11.00 4.05 -10.99
N GLU A 57 -11.39 4.61 -9.84
CA GLU A 57 -10.63 5.66 -9.15
C GLU A 57 -9.24 5.17 -8.71
N LEU A 58 -9.13 3.93 -8.24
CA LEU A 58 -7.84 3.34 -7.91
C LEU A 58 -6.93 3.24 -9.15
N GLN A 59 -7.46 2.85 -10.30
CA GLN A 59 -6.67 2.78 -11.54
C GLN A 59 -6.25 4.17 -12.02
N ALA A 60 -7.14 5.15 -11.98
CA ALA A 60 -6.82 6.54 -12.31
C ALA A 60 -5.69 7.07 -11.40
N PHE A 61 -5.83 6.89 -10.09
CA PHE A 61 -4.82 7.29 -9.11
C PHE A 61 -3.46 6.62 -9.34
N LEU A 62 -3.44 5.32 -9.68
CA LEU A 62 -2.21 4.60 -9.99
C LEU A 62 -1.53 5.13 -11.26
N SER A 63 -2.32 5.49 -12.28
CA SER A 63 -1.83 6.12 -13.51
C SER A 63 -1.23 7.49 -13.22
N ASP A 64 -1.92 8.33 -12.46
CA ASP A 64 -1.45 9.67 -12.08
C ASP A 64 -0.14 9.58 -11.29
N LYS A 65 -0.08 8.65 -10.32
CA LYS A 65 1.15 8.39 -9.55
C LYS A 65 2.34 8.00 -10.45
N ALA A 66 2.10 7.20 -11.48
CA ALA A 66 3.15 6.82 -12.43
C ALA A 66 3.65 8.05 -13.20
N GLY A 67 2.73 8.86 -13.74
CA GLY A 67 3.06 10.10 -14.45
C GLY A 67 3.84 11.10 -13.59
N GLU A 68 3.40 11.32 -12.35
CA GLU A 68 4.11 12.18 -11.39
C GLU A 68 5.51 11.66 -11.06
N THR A 69 5.67 10.33 -10.95
CA THR A 69 6.98 9.70 -10.72
C THR A 69 7.93 9.92 -11.89
N GLU A 70 7.44 9.74 -13.13
CA GLU A 70 8.22 9.99 -14.35
C GLU A 70 8.62 11.46 -14.47
N TYR A 71 7.68 12.37 -14.17
CA TYR A 71 7.95 13.80 -14.18
C TYR A 71 9.01 14.19 -13.14
N MET A 72 8.91 13.68 -11.91
CA MET A 72 9.92 13.87 -10.87
C MET A 72 11.30 13.37 -11.29
N GLN A 73 11.39 12.19 -11.92
CA GLN A 73 12.65 11.66 -12.45
C GLN A 73 13.23 12.55 -13.55
N SER A 74 12.38 13.06 -14.44
CA SER A 74 12.79 14.02 -15.48
C SER A 74 13.36 15.30 -14.86
N LEU A 75 12.73 15.85 -13.83
CA LEU A 75 13.23 17.03 -13.10
C LEU A 75 14.59 16.75 -12.44
N GLN A 76 14.74 15.59 -11.80
CA GLN A 76 16.03 15.19 -11.21
C GLN A 76 17.13 15.11 -12.27
N LEU A 77 16.84 14.55 -13.45
CA LEU A 77 17.77 14.51 -14.57
C LEU A 77 18.14 15.92 -15.06
N GLN A 78 17.17 16.83 -15.14
CA GLN A 78 17.43 18.22 -15.53
C GLN A 78 18.31 18.94 -14.49
N ILE A 79 18.04 18.72 -13.20
CA ILE A 79 18.87 19.26 -12.11
C ILE A 79 20.31 18.74 -12.22
N MET A 80 20.51 17.44 -12.49
CA MET A 80 21.85 16.88 -12.69
C MET A 80 22.58 17.55 -13.86
N LYS A 81 21.90 17.73 -15.00
CA LYS A 81 22.47 18.42 -16.17
C LYS A 81 22.87 19.86 -15.83
N LEU A 82 22.07 20.58 -15.05
CA LEU A 82 22.39 21.94 -14.63
C LEU A 82 23.60 21.99 -13.68
N LYS A 83 23.74 21.02 -12.78
CA LYS A 83 24.91 20.92 -11.88
C LYS A 83 26.22 20.66 -12.63
N GLU A 84 26.16 19.98 -13.78
CA GLU A 84 27.35 19.75 -14.62
C GLU A 84 27.80 21.00 -15.39
N ILE A 85 26.98 22.06 -15.46
CA ILE A 85 27.35 23.31 -16.12
C ILE A 85 28.35 24.06 -15.25
N SER A 86 29.63 23.90 -15.58
CA SER A 86 30.73 24.73 -15.10
C SER A 86 31.34 25.51 -16.27
N ARG A 87 31.70 26.77 -16.04
CA ARG A 87 32.34 27.61 -17.06
C ARG A 87 33.59 28.25 -16.51
N ILE A 88 34.69 28.10 -17.23
CA ILE A 88 35.91 28.86 -16.98
C ILE A 88 35.77 30.24 -17.63
N VAL A 89 35.91 31.29 -16.84
CA VAL A 89 35.92 32.69 -17.28
C VAL A 89 37.33 33.23 -17.11
N ARG A 90 37.92 33.72 -18.21
CA ARG A 90 39.23 34.36 -18.18
C ARG A 90 39.07 35.87 -18.03
N CYS A 91 39.69 36.43 -17.00
CA CYS A 91 39.73 37.86 -16.74
C CYS A 91 40.79 38.56 -17.62
N CYS A 92 40.60 39.84 -17.89
CA CYS A 92 41.56 40.67 -18.61
C CYS A 92 42.94 40.75 -17.93
N CYS A 93 43.02 40.44 -16.62
CA CYS A 93 44.28 40.33 -15.88
C CYS A 93 45.03 39.00 -16.10
N GLY A 94 44.45 38.04 -16.83
CA GLY A 94 45.03 36.72 -17.10
C GLY A 94 44.60 35.61 -16.13
N GLU A 95 43.88 35.93 -15.05
CA GLU A 95 43.33 34.94 -14.12
C GLU A 95 42.13 34.19 -14.70
N GLU A 96 41.96 32.94 -14.28
CA GLU A 96 40.84 32.09 -14.68
C GLU A 96 39.97 31.74 -13.47
N TYR A 97 38.66 31.83 -13.63
CA TYR A 97 37.67 31.59 -12.58
C TYR A 97 36.72 30.46 -13.02
N SER A 98 36.54 29.43 -12.18
CA SER A 98 35.47 28.44 -12.35
C SER A 98 34.17 29.03 -11.82
N VAL A 99 33.17 29.14 -12.68
CA VAL A 99 31.81 29.52 -12.30
C VAL A 99 30.95 28.27 -12.34
N GLU A 100 30.38 27.91 -11.20
CA GLU A 100 29.50 26.76 -11.02
C GLU A 100 28.12 27.25 -10.56
N LEU A 101 27.07 26.55 -10.97
CA LEU A 101 25.73 26.82 -10.49
C LEU A 101 25.55 26.20 -9.11
N ASP A 102 25.59 27.04 -8.07
CA ASP A 102 25.19 26.64 -6.73
C ASP A 102 23.65 26.65 -6.65
N LEU A 103 23.07 25.45 -6.60
CA LEU A 103 21.64 25.28 -6.37
C LEU A 103 21.43 25.28 -4.86
N CYS A 104 21.06 26.44 -4.29
CA CYS A 104 20.64 26.53 -2.88
C CYS A 104 19.51 25.52 -2.63
N VAL A 105 19.77 24.51 -1.80
CA VAL A 105 18.78 23.54 -1.30
C VAL A 105 18.29 23.97 0.07
#